data_AF-A0A4S8YVC3-F1
#
_entry.id   AF-A0A4S8YVC3-F1
#
_cell.length_a   1.000
_cell.length_b   1.000
_cell.length_c   1.000
_cell.angle_alpha   90.00
_cell.angle_beta   90.00
_cell.angle_gamma   90.00
#
_symmetry.space_group_name_H-M   'P 1'
#
loop_
_entity.id
_entity.type
_entity.pdbx_description
1 polymer ?
#
loop_
_entity_poly.entity_id
_entity_poly.type
_entity_poly.pdbx_seq_one_letter_code
_entity_poly.pdbx_strand_id
1 'polypeptide(L)'
;MSSPPPKVLLFDIGGVCVVSPFAAILAYEKENSIPIGWINTAISASGKHGAWALLERGKIPLDSSFFRAFSSDLCSEPLWRQFYIKHLLQNQRKEETTTTTTTAQAIEEAAAYQVPAPPKIDAEK
;
A
#
# COMPACT_ATOMS: atom_id res chain seq x y z
N MET A 1 -10.80 2.74 -44.66
CA MET A 1 -9.45 2.14 -44.82
C MET A 1 -9.02 1.57 -43.48
N SER A 2 -8.65 0.29 -43.42
CA SER A 2 -8.18 -0.35 -42.17
C SER A 2 -6.73 0.07 -41.86
N SER A 3 -6.41 0.24 -40.58
CA SER A 3 -5.03 0.49 -40.13
C SER A 3 -4.14 -0.73 -40.45
N PRO A 4 -2.88 -0.52 -40.84
CA PRO A 4 -1.93 -1.63 -40.92
C PRO A 4 -1.76 -2.29 -39.53
N PRO A 5 -1.49 -3.60 -39.49
CA PRO A 5 -1.32 -4.32 -38.24
C PRO A 5 -0.06 -3.87 -37.49
N PRO A 6 -0.06 -3.90 -36.15
CA PRO A 6 1.11 -3.56 -35.35
C PRO A 6 2.26 -4.55 -35.59
N LYS A 7 3.49 -4.04 -35.66
CA LYS A 7 4.70 -4.85 -35.90
C LYS A 7 5.36 -5.35 -34.60
N VAL A 8 5.09 -4.68 -33.48
CA VAL A 8 5.69 -4.97 -32.18
C VAL A 8 4.60 -4.90 -31.12
N LEU A 9 4.62 -5.88 -30.21
CA LEU A 9 3.78 -5.93 -29.02
C LEU A 9 4.70 -6.03 -27.81
N LEU A 10 4.47 -5.17 -26.81
CA LEU A 10 5.16 -5.20 -25.54
C LEU A 10 4.16 -5.65 -24.48
N PHE A 11 4.55 -6.65 -23.69
CA PHE A 11 3.73 -7.16 -22.60
C PHE A 11 4.43 -6.83 -21.29
N ASP A 12 3.66 -6.29 -20.35
CA ASP A 12 4.06 -6.29 -18.95
C ASP A 12 4.01 -7.74 -18.41
N ILE A 13 4.62 -7.97 -17.26
CA ILE A 13 4.65 -9.27 -16.61
C ILE A 13 3.53 -9.37 -15.58
N GLY A 14 3.55 -8.53 -14.54
CA GLY A 14 2.65 -8.62 -13.40
C GLY A 14 1.21 -8.23 -13.74
N GLY A 15 0.28 -9.16 -13.66
CA GLY A 15 -1.13 -8.95 -14.00
C GLY A 15 -1.44 -9.03 -15.50
N VAL A 16 -0.44 -9.33 -16.35
CA VAL A 16 -0.61 -9.53 -17.79
C VAL A 16 -0.17 -10.95 -18.17
N CYS A 17 1.13 -11.25 -18.06
CA CYS A 17 1.65 -12.59 -18.35
C CYS A 17 1.56 -13.54 -17.15
N VAL A 18 1.58 -12.99 -15.93
CA VAL A 18 1.45 -13.74 -14.67
C VAL A 18 0.45 -13.05 -13.72
N VAL A 19 0.09 -13.71 -12.62
CA VAL A 19 -0.80 -13.14 -11.61
C VAL A 19 -0.20 -11.85 -11.03
N SER A 20 -1.06 -10.87 -10.75
CA SER A 20 -0.64 -9.59 -10.19
C SER A 20 0.00 -9.76 -8.80
N PRO A 21 1.14 -9.09 -8.53
CA PRO A 21 1.73 -9.05 -7.19
C PRO A 21 0.79 -8.44 -6.14
N PHE A 22 -0.20 -7.63 -6.54
CA PHE A 22 -1.19 -7.07 -5.61
C PHE A 22 -2.05 -8.15 -4.93
N ALA A 23 -2.26 -9.29 -5.58
CA ALA A 23 -2.97 -10.41 -4.95
C ALA A 23 -2.15 -11.02 -3.80
N ALA A 24 -0.83 -11.12 -3.97
CA ALA A 24 0.07 -11.60 -2.92
C ALA A 24 0.16 -10.61 -1.75
N ILE A 25 0.26 -9.30 -2.04
CA ILE A 25 0.22 -8.25 -1.01
C ILE A 25 -1.08 -8.31 -0.21
N LEU A 26 -2.23 -8.45 -0.88
CA LEU A 26 -3.52 -8.55 -0.22
C LEU A 26 -3.62 -9.81 0.66
N ALA A 27 -3.11 -10.94 0.19
CA ALA A 27 -3.08 -12.18 0.97
C ALA A 27 -2.23 -12.02 2.22
N TYR A 28 -1.04 -11.44 2.08
CA TYR A 28 -0.13 -11.15 3.19
C TYR A 28 -0.77 -10.20 4.23
N GLU A 29 -1.43 -9.13 3.77
CA GLU A 29 -2.11 -8.19 4.66
C GLU A 29 -3.22 -8.89 5.47
N LYS A 30 -4.00 -9.75 4.84
CA LYS A 30 -5.05 -10.53 5.53
C LYS A 30 -4.48 -11.51 6.54
N GLU A 31 -3.45 -12.26 6.15
CA GLU A 31 -2.81 -13.27 7.01
C GLU A 31 -2.21 -12.63 8.28
N ASN A 32 -1.66 -11.43 8.14
CA ASN A 32 -1.01 -10.71 9.24
C ASN A 32 -1.93 -9.72 9.96
N SER A 33 -3.24 -9.73 9.68
CA SER A 33 -4.22 -8.78 10.26
C SER A 33 -3.83 -7.31 10.08
N ILE A 34 -3.20 -7.00 8.95
CA ILE A 34 -2.87 -5.64 8.53
C ILE A 34 -4.09 -5.06 7.82
N PRO A 35 -4.49 -3.81 8.10
CA PRO A 35 -5.58 -3.17 7.37
C PRO A 35 -5.25 -3.12 5.86
N ILE A 36 -6.21 -3.59 5.06
CA ILE A 36 -6.04 -3.80 3.62
C ILE A 36 -5.64 -2.50 2.93
N GLY A 37 -4.61 -2.58 2.08
CA GLY A 37 -4.07 -1.48 1.31
C GLY A 37 -2.94 -0.71 1.99
N TRP A 38 -2.53 -1.09 3.21
CA TRP A 38 -1.42 -0.45 3.91
C TRP A 38 -0.11 -0.55 3.12
N ILE A 39 0.28 -1.75 2.70
CA ILE A 39 1.58 -1.99 2.05
C ILE A 39 1.66 -1.21 0.73
N ASN A 40 0.62 -1.26 -0.08
CA ASN A 40 0.55 -0.48 -1.32
C ASN A 40 0.58 1.04 -1.06
N THR A 41 -0.07 1.50 0.02
CA THR A 41 -0.02 2.92 0.42
C THR A 41 1.39 3.33 0.82
N ALA A 42 2.07 2.52 1.63
CA ALA A 42 3.44 2.77 2.07
C ALA A 42 4.41 2.80 0.88
N ILE A 43 4.35 1.79 -0.01
CA ILE A 43 5.16 1.75 -1.25
C ILE A 43 4.95 3.01 -2.08
N SER A 44 3.68 3.40 -2.30
CA SER A 44 3.34 4.58 -3.10
C SER A 44 3.83 5.88 -2.46
N ALA A 45 3.73 6.00 -1.14
CA ALA A 45 4.13 7.18 -0.38
C ALA A 45 5.66 7.35 -0.33
N SER A 46 6.43 6.26 -0.21
CA SER A 46 7.90 6.30 -0.25
C SER A 46 8.43 6.74 -1.62
N GLY A 47 7.64 6.54 -2.68
CA GLY A 47 7.86 7.10 -4.01
C GLY A 47 9.23 6.76 -4.58
N LYS A 48 9.85 7.71 -5.30
CA LYS A 48 11.12 7.49 -5.99
C LYS A 48 12.32 7.23 -5.06
N HIS A 49 12.21 7.50 -3.77
CA HIS A 49 13.31 7.31 -2.82
C HIS A 49 13.13 6.07 -1.93
N GLY A 50 11.97 5.42 -1.99
CA GLY A 50 11.72 4.17 -1.26
C GLY A 50 12.56 3.01 -1.76
N ALA A 51 12.81 2.05 -0.86
CA ALA A 51 13.60 0.85 -1.11
C ALA A 51 13.05 0.05 -2.30
N TRP A 52 11.72 -0.08 -2.40
CA TRP A 52 11.05 -0.75 -3.53
C TRP A 52 11.43 -0.13 -4.88
N ALA A 53 11.28 1.19 -5.02
CA ALA A 53 11.56 1.89 -6.27
C ALA A 53 13.07 1.92 -6.60
N LEU A 54 13.93 1.89 -5.59
CA LEU A 54 15.38 1.75 -5.79
C LEU A 54 15.76 0.36 -6.29
N LEU A 55 15.13 -0.69 -5.73
CA LEU A 55 15.31 -2.07 -6.19
C LEU A 55 14.85 -2.24 -7.64
N GLU A 56 13.63 -1.79 -7.98
CA GLU A 56 13.08 -1.90 -9.33
C GLU A 56 13.95 -1.22 -10.41
N ARG A 57 14.69 -0.17 -10.04
CA ARG A 57 15.62 0.53 -10.94
C ARG A 57 17.06 0.01 -10.87
N GLY A 58 17.31 -1.08 -10.15
CA GLY A 58 18.64 -1.67 -9.97
C GLY A 58 19.63 -0.76 -9.26
N LYS A 59 19.15 0.13 -8.38
CA LYS A 59 20.01 1.06 -7.60
C LYS A 59 20.55 0.44 -6.32
N ILE A 60 19.88 -0.59 -5.81
CA ILE A 60 20.31 -1.38 -4.64
C ILE A 60 20.13 -2.87 -4.96
N PRO A 61 20.96 -3.76 -4.39
CA PRO A 61 20.82 -5.21 -4.55
C PRO A 61 19.62 -5.75 -3.75
N LEU A 62 19.09 -6.90 -4.20
CA LEU A 62 18.11 -7.68 -3.43
C LEU A 62 18.84 -8.50 -2.35
N ASP A 63 19.14 -7.87 -1.23
CA ASP A 63 19.80 -8.50 -0.10
C ASP A 63 19.25 -7.99 1.24
N SER A 64 19.87 -8.39 2.35
CA SER A 64 19.47 -7.96 3.70
C SER A 64 19.38 -6.44 3.87
N SER A 65 20.12 -5.64 3.07
CA SER A 65 20.04 -4.18 3.11
C SER A 65 18.75 -3.66 2.51
N PHE A 66 18.29 -4.27 1.42
CA PHE A 66 16.98 -3.99 0.84
C PHE A 66 15.88 -4.31 1.86
N PHE A 67 15.90 -5.51 2.46
CA PHE A 67 14.84 -5.91 3.40
C PHE A 67 14.77 -4.99 4.63
N ARG A 68 15.91 -4.58 5.18
CA ARG A 68 15.95 -3.57 6.26
C ARG A 68 15.36 -2.24 5.83
N ALA A 69 15.76 -1.74 4.66
CA ALA A 69 15.27 -0.46 4.14
C ALA A 69 13.77 -0.52 3.85
N PHE A 70 13.30 -1.62 3.26
CA PHE A 70 11.90 -1.81 2.94
C PHE A 70 11.04 -1.96 4.20
N SER A 71 11.47 -2.74 5.20
CA SER A 71 10.80 -2.77 6.51
C SER A 71 10.74 -1.39 7.16
N SER A 72 11.79 -0.56 7.03
CA SER A 72 11.78 0.82 7.54
C SER A 72 10.73 1.68 6.83
N ASP A 73 10.60 1.57 5.50
CA ASP A 73 9.57 2.27 4.73
C ASP A 73 8.16 1.85 5.19
N LEU A 74 7.95 0.55 5.40
CA LEU A 74 6.67 -0.03 5.83
C LEU A 74 6.32 0.23 7.30
N CYS A 75 7.27 0.66 8.12
CA CYS A 75 7.06 0.98 9.53
C CYS A 75 7.00 2.49 9.82
N SER A 76 6.85 3.33 8.78
CA SER A 76 6.75 4.78 8.93
C SER A 76 5.53 5.20 9.75
N GLU A 77 5.76 5.63 11.00
CA GLU A 77 4.71 6.03 11.93
C GLU A 77 3.82 7.18 11.42
N PRO A 78 4.37 8.26 10.81
CA PRO A 78 3.53 9.35 10.28
C PRO A 78 2.59 8.87 9.16
N LEU A 79 3.08 8.01 8.26
CA LEU A 79 2.27 7.46 7.17
C LEU A 79 1.22 6.48 7.70
N TRP A 80 1.59 5.65 8.66
CA TRP A 80 0.69 4.70 9.30
C TRP A 80 -0.47 5.41 9.97
N ARG A 81 -0.18 6.47 10.73
CA ARG A 81 -1.21 7.25 11.41
C ARG A 81 -2.22 7.84 10.43
N GLN A 82 -1.75 8.44 9.34
CA GLN A 82 -2.62 9.03 8.32
C GLN A 82 -3.48 7.97 7.63
N PHE A 83 -2.87 6.84 7.25
CA PHE A 83 -3.58 5.73 6.63
C PHE A 83 -4.62 5.13 7.58
N TYR A 84 -4.26 4.87 8.83
CA TYR A 84 -5.13 4.23 9.82
C TYR A 84 -6.36 5.08 10.14
N ILE A 85 -6.17 6.40 10.32
CA ILE A 85 -7.29 7.35 10.48
C ILE A 85 -8.23 7.25 9.28
N LYS A 86 -7.70 7.32 8.05
CA LYS A 86 -8.51 7.22 6.83
C LYS A 86 -9.25 5.88 6.75
N HIS A 87 -8.59 4.79 7.12
CA HIS A 87 -9.17 3.44 7.15
C HIS A 87 -10.35 3.36 8.14
N LEU A 88 -10.23 3.93 9.33
CA LEU A 88 -11.31 3.98 10.31
C LEU A 88 -12.53 4.75 9.78
N LEU A 89 -12.31 5.94 9.21
CA LEU A 89 -13.38 6.76 8.63
C LEU A 89 -14.10 6.05 7.47
N GLN A 90 -13.38 5.26 6.68
CA GLN A 90 -13.97 4.49 5.59
C GLN A 90 -14.82 3.31 6.08
N ASN A 91 -14.40 2.66 7.17
CA ASN A 91 -15.18 1.57 7.77
C ASN A 91 -16.44 2.08 8.45
N GLN A 92 -16.37 3.22 9.14
CA GLN A 92 -17.55 3.90 9.69
C GLN A 92 -18.55 4.27 8.59
N ARG A 93 -18.07 4.83 7.48
CA ARG A 93 -18.95 5.17 6.35
C ARG A 93 -19.62 3.95 5.70
N LYS A 94 -18.97 2.78 5.74
CA LYS A 94 -19.59 1.52 5.25
C LYS A 94 -20.67 1.01 6.21
N GLU A 95 -20.50 1.20 7.52
CA GLU A 95 -21.51 0.87 8.53
C GLU A 95 -22.67 1.90 8.55
N GLU A 96 -22.38 3.17 8.29
CA GLU A 96 -23.33 4.29 8.28
C GLU A 96 -24.08 4.50 6.96
N THR A 97 -24.14 3.51 6.06
CA THR A 97 -25.03 3.57 4.87
C THR A 97 -26.54 3.50 5.26
N THR A 98 -26.88 3.84 6.51
CA THR A 98 -28.24 4.16 6.96
C THR A 98 -28.44 5.63 7.39
N THR A 99 -27.42 6.46 7.71
CA THR A 99 -27.69 7.89 8.01
C THR A 99 -26.48 8.83 7.82
N THR A 100 -26.73 9.95 7.14
CA THR A 100 -25.81 11.01 6.70
C THR A 100 -25.15 11.80 7.85
N THR A 101 -23.80 11.84 7.92
CA THR A 101 -23.04 12.82 8.73
C THR A 101 -21.82 13.36 7.97
N THR A 102 -21.51 14.65 8.19
CA THR A 102 -20.65 15.51 7.36
C THR A 102 -19.16 15.48 7.76
N THR A 103 -18.30 15.55 6.75
CA THR A 103 -16.82 15.42 6.74
C THR A 103 -16.01 16.28 7.73
N ALA A 104 -16.59 17.28 8.38
CA ALA A 104 -15.87 18.21 9.27
C ALA A 104 -15.64 17.64 10.69
N GLN A 105 -16.57 16.84 11.21
CA GLN A 105 -16.46 16.24 12.56
C GLN A 105 -15.46 15.08 12.60
N ALA A 106 -15.33 14.35 11.48
CA ALA A 106 -14.42 13.22 11.31
C ALA A 106 -12.93 13.56 11.51
N ILE A 107 -12.51 14.79 11.20
CA ILE A 107 -11.10 15.22 11.30
C ILE A 107 -10.72 15.56 12.73
N GLU A 108 -11.66 16.10 13.52
CA GLU A 108 -11.44 16.43 14.93
C GLU A 108 -11.46 15.15 15.79
N GLU A 109 -12.34 14.20 15.47
CA GLU A 109 -12.45 12.91 16.16
C GLU A 109 -11.26 11.98 15.82
N ALA A 110 -10.70 12.05 14.61
CA ALA A 110 -9.47 11.36 14.19
C ALA A 110 -8.27 11.61 15.12
N ALA A 111 -8.17 12.80 15.73
CA ALA A 111 -7.12 13.11 16.69
C ALA A 111 -7.31 12.40 18.04
N ALA A 112 -8.53 11.97 18.36
CA ALA A 112 -8.89 11.20 19.55
C ALA A 112 -8.76 9.68 19.36
N TYR A 113 -8.62 9.19 18.11
CA TYR A 113 -8.40 7.76 17.86
C TYR A 113 -7.01 7.35 18.32
N GLN A 114 -6.97 6.41 19.26
CA GLN A 114 -5.75 5.74 19.67
C GLN A 114 -5.28 4.84 18.53
N VAL A 115 -4.37 5.38 17.70
CA VAL A 115 -3.77 4.64 16.59
C VAL A 115 -2.77 3.63 17.16
N PRO A 116 -2.89 2.33 16.82
CA PRO A 116 -1.93 1.33 17.26
C PRO A 116 -0.56 1.60 16.62
N ALA A 117 0.51 1.03 17.19
CA ALA A 117 1.82 1.08 16.56
C ALA A 117 1.78 0.47 15.13
N PRO A 118 2.62 0.95 14.19
CA PRO A 118 2.70 0.38 12.86
C PRO A 118 3.00 -1.13 12.93
N PRO A 119 2.42 -1.94 12.02
CA PRO A 119 2.64 -3.37 12.02
C PRO A 119 4.12 -3.67 11.82
N LYS A 120 4.66 -4.61 12.60
CA LYS A 120 6.02 -5.11 12.38
C LYS A 120 5.99 -6.06 11.18
N ILE A 121 6.25 -5.51 10.00
CA ILE A 121 6.29 -6.27 8.75
C ILE A 121 7.72 -6.80 8.55
N ASP A 122 7.84 -8.12 8.57
CA ASP A 122 9.04 -8.83 8.18
C ASP A 122 9.10 -8.88 6.65
N ALA A 123 9.99 -8.08 6.05
CA ALA A 123 10.12 -7.97 4.61
C ALA A 123 10.77 -9.22 3.97
N GLU A 124 11.37 -10.11 4.75
CA GLU A 124 12.03 -11.33 4.25
C GLU A 124 11.08 -12.53 4.09
N LYS A 125 9.87 -12.45 4.65
CA LYS A 125 8.82 -13.48 4.57
C LYS A 125 7.87 -13.24 3.39
#